data_AF-A0A5L8LNP2-F1
#
_entry.id   AF-A0A5L8LNP2-F1
#
_cell.length_a   1.000
_cell.length_b   1.000
_cell.length_c   1.000
_cell.angle_alpha   90.00
_cell.angle_beta   90.00
_cell.angle_gamma   90.00
#
_symmetry.space_group_name_H-M   'P 1'
#
loop_
_entity.id
_entity.type
_entity.pdbx_description
1 polymer ?
#
loop_
_entity_poly.entity_id
_entity_poly.type
_entity_poly.pdbx_seq_one_letter_code
_entity_poly.pdbx_strand_id
1 'polypeptide(L)'
;MALVFDIGRGVEPLDIIEEKYICHIEVSDKSKFFSDSFNLSQNANFVIKKGELLFEYIKPIEAKFGKDLKGQVITPKNIKINSTNNIYIDNTIKKEDQIDRIKYFAAKNGFLRKKDGKYFIDDNIYLETLDAKKVQDVSLGNDDEKLSIFIQNSDYLQDSIQSGVDVDVVNAYIKGNIDRANIKAEKIYIQGKTHSKSTISAEIAYINTHKGKLQAKIAFVDNLENGEINAEIVFVKYALGGTIKANFIYIENCVNYCCVYPKSYLVIEKITGHTNTFEVNSQRFIDDEESIVEYYENLSKDIKKKLDYFSYQIRKIKNYVYERQNKIYTHDKIDENLDFVKQYNEKLDEYKKVLGCYQNALKLAYAVNIFLNRIYETAFYAKIAVEYNYGEDNLINFIHKPNKIDIRYILQKNDKNKVFFMQNKLDIALEKEEKFNKEEISWINISKKDYF
;
A
#
# COMPACT_ATOMS: atom_id res chain seq x y z
N MET A 1 4.09 49.29 67.05
CA MET A 1 3.54 48.69 65.82
C MET A 1 2.31 49.50 65.46
N ALA A 2 2.39 50.39 64.46
CA ALA A 2 1.22 51.15 64.04
C ALA A 2 0.27 50.18 63.31
N LEU A 3 -0.97 50.07 63.79
CA LEU A 3 -2.03 49.39 63.06
C LEU A 3 -2.34 50.23 61.81
N VAL A 4 -1.96 49.70 60.65
CA VAL A 4 -2.38 50.25 59.35
C VAL A 4 -3.64 49.51 58.96
N PHE A 5 -4.74 50.23 58.78
CA PHE A 5 -5.97 49.72 58.22
C PHE A 5 -6.33 50.55 56.99
N ASP A 6 -6.62 49.88 55.87
CA ASP A 6 -7.01 50.53 54.63
C ASP A 6 -8.37 51.21 54.80
N ILE A 7 -8.36 52.54 54.81
CA ILE A 7 -9.55 53.39 54.97
C ILE A 7 -10.28 53.63 53.64
N GLY A 8 -9.67 53.20 52.53
CA GLY A 8 -10.21 53.27 51.18
C GLY A 8 -9.14 52.97 50.14
N ARG A 9 -9.54 52.45 48.99
CA ARG A 9 -8.68 52.26 47.82
C ARG A 9 -9.29 52.95 46.61
N GLY A 10 -8.45 53.60 45.80
CA GLY A 10 -8.87 54.10 44.50
C GLY A 10 -9.29 52.95 43.58
N VAL A 11 -10.01 53.27 42.50
CA VAL A 11 -10.25 52.32 41.42
C VAL A 11 -9.20 52.61 40.36
N GLU A 12 -8.30 51.67 40.11
CA GLU A 12 -7.32 51.82 39.04
C GLU A 12 -8.03 51.89 37.68
N PRO A 13 -7.55 52.75 36.76
CA PRO A 13 -8.06 52.74 35.40
C PRO A 13 -7.74 51.40 34.74
N LEU A 14 -8.67 50.91 33.92
CA LEU A 14 -8.38 49.81 33.01
C LEU A 14 -8.02 50.42 31.65
N ASP A 15 -6.77 50.22 31.24
CA ASP A 15 -6.30 50.61 29.91
C ASP A 15 -7.02 49.78 28.82
N ILE A 16 -7.08 50.34 27.62
CA ILE A 16 -7.62 49.66 26.44
C ILE A 16 -6.75 48.42 26.17
N ILE A 17 -7.39 47.26 26.06
CA ILE A 17 -6.75 46.10 25.42
C ILE A 17 -7.00 46.22 23.93
N GLU A 18 -5.93 46.36 23.15
CA GLU A 18 -6.00 46.36 21.69
C GLU A 18 -6.60 45.06 21.16
N GLU A 19 -7.37 45.16 20.08
CA GLU A 19 -7.80 43.96 19.38
C GLU A 19 -6.58 43.21 18.81
N LYS A 20 -6.59 41.88 18.89
CA LYS A 20 -5.46 41.07 18.42
C LYS A 20 -5.93 39.83 17.70
N TYR A 21 -5.35 39.59 16.53
CA TYR A 21 -5.55 38.38 15.76
C TYR A 21 -4.34 37.44 15.99
N ILE A 22 -4.60 36.19 16.33
CA ILE A 22 -3.57 35.18 16.60
C ILE A 22 -3.76 34.01 15.64
N CYS A 23 -2.72 33.71 14.87
CA CYS A 23 -2.64 32.54 14.01
C CYS A 23 -1.95 31.40 14.75
N HIS A 24 -2.71 30.33 15.05
CA HIS A 24 -2.18 29.16 15.75
C HIS A 24 -1.53 28.18 14.79
N ILE A 25 -2.05 28.07 13.58
CA ILE A 25 -1.49 27.21 12.54
C ILE A 25 -0.11 27.67 12.06
N GLU A 26 0.67 26.72 11.55
CA GLU A 26 2.02 26.96 11.04
C GLU A 26 1.97 27.55 9.64
N VAL A 27 2.56 28.71 9.40
CA VAL A 27 2.59 29.33 8.07
C VAL A 27 3.91 30.05 7.87
N SER A 28 4.29 30.29 6.62
CA SER A 28 5.55 30.96 6.27
C SER A 28 5.73 32.34 6.92
N ASP A 29 4.65 33.11 7.07
CA ASP A 29 4.66 34.44 7.72
C ASP A 29 3.35 34.69 8.49
N LYS A 30 3.34 34.36 9.78
CA LYS A 30 2.18 34.57 10.68
C LYS A 30 1.74 36.03 10.76
N SER A 31 2.66 36.99 10.55
CA SER A 31 2.35 38.43 10.68
C SER A 31 1.44 38.93 9.55
N LYS A 32 1.52 38.30 8.38
CA LYS A 32 0.72 38.65 7.21
C LYS A 32 -0.53 37.81 7.04
N PHE A 33 -0.74 36.78 7.87
CA PHE A 33 -1.81 35.79 7.70
C PHE A 33 -3.21 36.39 7.47
N PHE A 34 -3.56 37.44 8.22
CA PHE A 34 -4.86 38.11 8.13
C PHE A 34 -4.91 39.22 7.07
N SER A 35 -3.79 39.53 6.41
CA SER A 35 -3.75 40.49 5.31
C SER A 35 -4.40 39.93 4.05
N ASP A 36 -4.86 40.81 3.17
CA ASP A 36 -5.40 40.40 1.86
C ASP A 36 -4.31 39.96 0.88
N SER A 37 -3.06 40.37 1.12
CA SER A 37 -1.90 39.98 0.32
C SER A 37 -1.40 38.55 0.61
N PHE A 38 -1.89 37.89 1.65
CA PHE A 38 -1.41 36.58 2.05
C PHE A 38 -2.12 35.46 1.29
N ASN A 39 -1.38 34.82 0.39
CA ASN A 39 -1.88 33.68 -0.37
C ASN A 39 -1.75 32.40 0.46
N LEU A 40 -2.84 31.98 1.08
CA LEU A 40 -2.86 30.82 1.96
C LEU A 40 -2.47 29.53 1.22
N SER A 41 -2.89 29.34 -0.03
CA SER A 41 -2.63 28.15 -0.84
C SER A 41 -1.15 27.92 -1.18
N GLN A 42 -0.32 28.97 -1.09
CA GLN A 42 1.13 28.87 -1.33
C GLN A 42 1.94 28.79 -0.03
N ASN A 43 1.31 29.10 1.11
CA ASN A 43 2.00 29.38 2.37
C ASN A 43 1.49 28.51 3.55
N ALA A 44 0.47 27.68 3.33
CA ALA A 44 -0.11 26.76 4.30
C ALA A 44 -0.43 25.40 3.63
N ASN A 45 0.58 24.54 3.52
CA ASN A 45 0.50 23.27 2.79
C ASN A 45 0.46 22.04 3.71
N PHE A 46 -0.10 22.19 4.91
CA PHE A 46 -0.23 21.13 5.91
C PHE A 46 -1.71 20.79 6.10
N VAL A 47 -1.93 19.56 6.52
CA VAL A 47 -3.27 19.04 6.81
C VAL A 47 -3.72 19.55 8.17
N ILE A 48 -4.87 20.22 8.19
CA ILE A 48 -5.61 20.61 9.39
C ILE A 48 -6.44 19.41 9.86
N LYS A 49 -6.42 19.12 11.16
CA LYS A 49 -7.26 18.08 11.75
C LYS A 49 -8.55 18.65 12.33
N LYS A 50 -9.63 17.88 12.31
CA LYS A 50 -10.89 18.21 12.95
C LYS A 50 -10.67 18.50 14.44
N GLY A 51 -11.24 19.61 14.90
CA GLY A 51 -11.09 20.10 16.28
C GLY A 51 -9.83 20.94 16.51
N GLU A 52 -8.93 21.07 15.53
CA GLU A 52 -7.74 21.90 15.65
C GLU A 52 -8.09 23.40 15.71
N LEU A 53 -7.37 24.15 16.56
CA LEU A 53 -7.54 25.59 16.72
C LEU A 53 -6.79 26.33 15.60
N LEU A 54 -7.53 27.05 14.76
CA LEU A 54 -6.98 27.71 13.58
C LEU A 54 -6.42 29.09 13.92
N PHE A 55 -7.29 29.93 14.48
CA PHE A 55 -6.98 31.29 14.85
C PHE A 55 -7.90 31.80 15.96
N GLU A 56 -7.46 32.85 16.64
CA GLU A 56 -8.21 33.52 17.70
C GLU A 56 -8.28 35.03 17.44
N TYR A 57 -9.41 35.62 17.79
CA TYR A 57 -9.61 37.06 17.83
C TYR A 57 -9.82 37.50 19.29
N ILE A 58 -8.93 38.33 19.82
CA ILE A 58 -9.07 38.97 21.13
C ILE A 58 -9.87 40.25 20.94
N LYS A 59 -11.02 40.33 21.62
CA LYS A 59 -11.92 41.47 21.53
C LYS A 59 -11.31 42.67 22.26
N PRO A 60 -11.50 43.90 21.74
CA PRO A 60 -11.08 45.08 22.45
C PRO A 60 -11.88 45.21 23.75
N ILE A 61 -11.20 45.51 24.85
CA ILE A 61 -11.87 45.86 26.11
C ILE A 61 -11.87 47.38 26.20
N GLU A 62 -13.07 47.94 26.32
CA GLU A 62 -13.25 49.38 26.52
C GLU A 62 -12.52 49.84 27.77
N ALA A 63 -11.82 50.96 27.64
CA ALA A 63 -11.15 51.60 28.74
C ALA A 63 -12.15 51.97 29.84
N LYS A 64 -11.82 51.71 31.11
CA LYS A 64 -12.61 52.21 32.24
C LYS A 64 -11.83 53.27 32.98
N PHE A 65 -12.49 54.41 33.19
CA PHE A 65 -11.98 55.49 34.01
C PHE A 65 -11.72 55.00 35.43
N GLY A 66 -10.53 55.29 35.93
CA GLY A 66 -10.19 55.11 37.33
C GLY A 66 -10.65 56.30 38.17
N LYS A 67 -10.59 56.17 39.50
CA LYS A 67 -10.77 57.27 40.44
C LYS A 67 -9.71 57.19 41.53
N ASP A 68 -9.05 58.31 41.80
CA ASP A 68 -8.15 58.40 42.95
C ASP A 68 -8.93 58.50 44.28
N LEU A 69 -8.22 58.50 45.41
CA LEU A 69 -8.82 58.61 46.75
C LEU A 69 -9.53 59.95 47.01
N LYS A 70 -9.37 60.94 46.13
CA LYS A 70 -10.04 62.25 46.18
C LYS A 70 -11.24 62.32 45.22
N GLY A 71 -11.56 61.21 44.55
CA GLY A 71 -12.65 61.14 43.56
C GLY A 71 -12.32 61.76 42.21
N GLN A 72 -11.06 62.14 41.96
CA GLN A 72 -10.61 62.69 40.69
C GLN A 72 -10.50 61.57 39.66
N VAL A 73 -10.98 61.85 38.45
CA VAL A 73 -11.01 60.87 37.35
C VAL A 73 -9.60 60.64 36.82
N ILE A 74 -9.19 59.37 36.77
CA ILE A 74 -7.95 58.94 36.12
C ILE A 74 -8.32 58.43 34.72
N THR A 75 -7.89 59.17 33.69
CA THR A 75 -8.10 58.83 32.28
C THR A 75 -7.18 57.68 31.83
N PRO A 76 -7.72 56.62 31.22
CA PRO A 76 -6.92 55.55 30.63
C PRO A 76 -6.17 56.04 29.38
N LYS A 77 -5.09 55.33 28.99
CA LYS A 77 -4.31 55.68 27.80
C LYS A 77 -5.15 55.49 26.53
N ASN A 78 -5.31 56.56 25.75
CA ASN A 78 -6.04 56.53 24.48
C ASN A 78 -5.24 55.74 23.43
N ILE A 79 -5.81 54.64 22.94
CA ILE A 79 -5.26 53.82 21.86
C ILE A 79 -6.30 53.76 20.73
N LYS A 80 -5.85 53.85 19.48
CA LYS A 80 -6.73 53.77 18.30
C LYS A 80 -7.26 52.36 18.12
N ILE A 81 -8.59 52.22 18.01
CA ILE A 81 -9.26 50.96 17.63
C ILE A 81 -9.37 50.94 16.09
N ASN A 82 -8.74 49.96 15.44
CA ASN A 82 -8.81 49.77 13.98
C ASN A 82 -9.89 48.75 13.64
N SER A 83 -11.14 49.05 13.97
CA SER A 83 -12.26 48.12 13.80
C SER A 83 -12.56 47.86 12.31
N THR A 84 -11.87 46.91 11.68
CA THR A 84 -12.14 46.62 10.26
C THR A 84 -12.10 45.15 9.82
N ASN A 85 -11.70 44.17 10.63
CA ASN A 85 -11.58 42.79 10.11
C ASN A 85 -12.45 41.75 10.83
N ASN A 86 -13.74 41.72 10.48
CA ASN A 86 -14.53 40.52 10.76
C ASN A 86 -13.93 39.32 10.03
N ILE A 87 -13.56 38.27 10.76
CA ILE A 87 -13.13 37.02 10.14
C ILE A 87 -14.38 36.30 9.60
N TYR A 88 -14.50 36.23 8.28
CA TYR A 88 -15.58 35.50 7.63
C TYR A 88 -15.20 34.02 7.51
N ILE A 89 -16.11 33.13 7.93
CA ILE A 89 -15.92 31.67 7.85
C ILE A 89 -17.13 31.00 7.18
N ASP A 90 -16.98 29.75 6.73
CA ASP A 90 -18.11 28.90 6.36
C ASP A 90 -18.43 27.84 7.44
N ASN A 91 -19.26 26.85 7.10
CA ASN A 91 -19.67 25.77 8.00
C ASN A 91 -18.58 24.71 8.25
N THR A 92 -17.45 24.76 7.55
CA THR A 92 -16.30 23.87 7.77
C THR A 92 -15.40 24.33 8.91
N ILE A 93 -15.66 25.52 9.45
CA ILE A 93 -14.99 26.07 10.63
C ILE A 93 -16.06 26.39 11.69
N LYS A 94 -15.85 25.91 12.92
CA LYS A 94 -16.71 26.20 14.06
C LYS A 94 -16.21 27.43 14.80
N LYS A 95 -17.12 28.39 15.05
CA LYS A 95 -16.86 29.58 15.88
C LYS A 95 -17.31 29.32 17.32
N GLU A 96 -16.47 29.63 18.29
CA GLU A 96 -16.80 29.69 19.71
C GLU A 96 -16.61 31.11 20.24
N ASP A 97 -17.71 31.77 20.60
CA ASP A 97 -17.74 33.17 21.03
C ASP A 97 -17.73 33.27 22.57
N GLN A 98 -16.69 33.89 23.11
CA GLN A 98 -16.50 34.11 24.55
C GLN A 98 -16.54 35.62 24.85
N ILE A 99 -16.56 35.99 26.14
CA ILE A 99 -16.69 37.39 26.54
C ILE A 99 -15.52 38.24 26.02
N ASP A 100 -14.28 37.74 26.09
CA ASP A 100 -13.05 38.45 25.78
C ASP A 100 -12.42 38.05 24.43
N ARG A 101 -12.90 36.97 23.81
CA ARG A 101 -12.30 36.41 22.59
C ARG A 101 -13.27 35.59 21.74
N ILE A 102 -12.87 35.31 20.51
CA ILE A 102 -13.52 34.37 19.61
C ILE A 102 -12.48 33.35 19.16
N LYS A 103 -12.80 32.06 19.26
CA LYS A 103 -11.95 30.95 18.79
C LYS A 103 -12.56 30.30 17.56
N TYR A 104 -11.70 29.89 16.62
CA TYR A 104 -12.10 29.26 15.38
C TYR A 104 -11.46 27.88 15.27
N PHE A 105 -12.28 26.84 15.26
CA PHE A 105 -11.85 25.44 15.23
C PHE A 105 -12.22 24.78 13.92
N ALA A 106 -11.39 23.86 13.43
CA ALA A 106 -11.73 23.04 12.29
C ALA A 106 -12.93 22.12 12.57
N ALA A 107 -13.92 22.07 11.68
CA ALA A 107 -15.07 21.17 11.82
C ALA A 107 -14.87 19.81 11.10
N LYS A 108 -13.87 19.71 10.21
CA LYS A 108 -13.43 18.51 9.47
C LYS A 108 -11.93 18.57 9.21
N ASN A 109 -11.29 17.48 8.75
CA ASN A 109 -9.90 17.58 8.27
C ASN A 109 -9.85 18.22 6.88
N GLY A 110 -8.66 18.67 6.48
CA GLY A 110 -8.41 19.21 5.15
C GLY A 110 -7.40 20.35 5.12
N PHE A 111 -7.53 21.24 4.15
CA PHE A 111 -6.59 22.33 3.90
C PHE A 111 -7.27 23.67 4.13
N LEU A 112 -6.70 24.53 4.98
CA LEU A 112 -7.28 25.85 5.19
C LEU A 112 -7.10 26.71 3.93
N ARG A 113 -8.19 27.31 3.45
CA ARG A 113 -8.22 28.20 2.28
C ARG A 113 -8.87 29.53 2.63
N LYS A 114 -8.43 30.60 1.95
CA LYS A 114 -9.03 31.93 1.98
C LYS A 114 -9.44 32.29 0.56
N LYS A 115 -10.73 32.57 0.34
CA LYS A 115 -11.26 33.07 -0.94
C LYS A 115 -12.24 34.20 -0.66
N ASP A 116 -12.09 35.32 -1.36
CA ASP A 116 -12.98 36.49 -1.22
C ASP A 116 -13.16 36.94 0.26
N GLY A 117 -12.07 36.90 1.04
CA GLY A 117 -12.06 37.27 2.47
C GLY A 117 -12.63 36.22 3.44
N LYS A 118 -13.14 35.09 2.92
CA LYS A 118 -13.74 34.00 3.71
C LYS A 118 -12.79 32.81 3.87
N TYR A 119 -12.65 32.33 5.10
CA TYR A 119 -11.89 31.14 5.45
C TYR A 119 -12.77 29.89 5.45
N PHE A 120 -12.23 28.78 4.94
CA PHE A 120 -12.91 27.49 4.87
C PHE A 120 -11.88 26.34 4.75
N ILE A 121 -12.33 25.11 4.94
CA ILE A 121 -11.52 23.89 4.87
C ILE A 121 -11.84 23.12 3.58
N ASP A 122 -10.80 23.07 2.76
CA ASP A 122 -10.51 22.29 1.55
C ASP A 122 -10.38 20.77 1.67
N ASP A 123 -11.11 19.93 0.93
CA ASP A 123 -10.65 18.54 0.76
C ASP A 123 -9.52 18.46 -0.29
N ASN A 124 -9.41 19.49 -1.14
CA ASN A 124 -8.47 19.57 -2.24
C ASN A 124 -7.42 20.65 -2.02
N ILE A 125 -6.16 20.33 -2.27
CA ILE A 125 -5.07 21.31 -2.35
C ILE A 125 -4.50 21.36 -3.77
N TYR A 126 -4.20 22.58 -4.21
CA TYR A 126 -3.61 22.86 -5.52
C TYR A 126 -2.25 23.49 -5.30
N LEU A 127 -1.21 22.82 -5.75
CA LEU A 127 0.19 23.19 -5.54
C LEU A 127 0.92 23.25 -6.88
N GLU A 128 1.94 24.10 -6.96
CA GLU A 128 2.87 24.07 -8.09
C GLU A 128 3.96 23.02 -7.88
N THR A 129 4.49 22.95 -6.66
CA THR A 129 5.56 22.01 -6.26
C THR A 129 5.40 21.58 -4.80
N LEU A 130 5.92 20.40 -4.50
CA LEU A 130 6.01 19.84 -3.14
C LEU A 130 7.48 19.61 -2.79
N ASP A 131 7.93 20.22 -1.70
CA ASP A 131 9.30 20.06 -1.19
C ASP A 131 9.30 19.67 0.30
N ALA A 132 10.33 18.91 0.70
CA ALA A 132 10.45 18.39 2.07
C ALA A 132 10.72 19.49 3.12
N LYS A 133 11.06 20.72 2.70
CA LYS A 133 11.26 21.86 3.60
C LYS A 133 9.94 22.55 3.95
N LYS A 134 8.91 22.42 3.10
CA LYS A 134 7.60 23.07 3.26
C LYS A 134 6.52 22.13 3.76
N VAL A 135 6.68 20.82 3.58
CA VAL A 135 5.65 19.84 3.92
C VAL A 135 6.32 18.65 4.60
N GLN A 136 6.27 18.63 5.93
CA GLN A 136 6.93 17.58 6.72
C GLN A 136 6.08 16.33 6.93
N ASP A 137 4.79 16.36 6.59
CA ASP A 137 3.91 15.20 6.62
C ASP A 137 2.57 15.57 5.96
N VAL A 138 2.29 15.04 4.76
CA VAL A 138 0.89 14.87 4.34
C VAL A 138 0.48 13.45 4.72
N SER A 139 0.47 13.16 6.02
CA SER A 139 0.03 11.87 6.54
C SER A 139 -1.32 12.01 7.21
N LEU A 140 -2.34 11.48 6.54
CA LEU A 140 -3.63 11.22 7.16
C LEU A 140 -3.50 9.96 8.00
N GLY A 141 -3.22 10.13 9.28
CA GLY A 141 -3.46 9.08 10.26
C GLY A 141 -4.95 8.71 10.18
N ASN A 142 -5.22 7.58 9.54
CA ASN A 142 -6.48 6.82 9.44
C ASN A 142 -7.73 7.53 9.97
N ASP A 143 -8.64 7.87 9.05
CA ASP A 143 -10.06 7.47 9.04
C ASP A 143 -10.88 8.42 8.14
N ASP A 144 -11.56 7.84 7.15
CA ASP A 144 -12.74 8.34 6.41
C ASP A 144 -12.69 9.63 5.57
N GLU A 145 -11.55 10.34 5.41
CA GLU A 145 -11.55 11.64 4.71
C GLU A 145 -10.83 11.69 3.34
N LYS A 146 -11.53 12.29 2.36
CA LYS A 146 -11.27 12.29 0.91
C LYS A 146 -10.21 13.30 0.44
N LEU A 147 -9.06 13.41 1.10
CA LEU A 147 -8.10 14.42 0.68
C LEU A 147 -7.50 14.12 -0.69
N SER A 148 -7.46 15.15 -1.52
CA SER A 148 -6.93 15.07 -2.87
C SER A 148 -5.88 16.16 -3.11
N ILE A 149 -4.75 15.78 -3.69
CA ILE A 149 -3.69 16.71 -4.08
C ILE A 149 -3.68 16.87 -5.59
N PHE A 150 -3.59 18.11 -6.04
CA PHE A 150 -3.38 18.49 -7.43
C PHE A 150 -2.07 19.27 -7.53
N ILE A 151 -1.05 18.69 -8.15
CA ILE A 151 0.22 19.36 -8.43
C ILE A 151 0.29 19.70 -9.90
N GLN A 152 0.38 20.99 -10.23
CA GLN A 152 0.50 21.46 -11.59
C GLN A 152 1.75 22.32 -11.72
N ASN A 153 2.84 21.71 -12.19
CA ASN A 153 4.06 22.45 -12.50
C ASN A 153 4.09 22.80 -14.00
N SER A 154 4.26 24.09 -14.31
CA SER A 154 4.46 24.56 -15.69
C SER A 154 5.93 24.48 -16.14
N ASP A 155 6.88 24.40 -15.21
CA ASP A 155 8.30 24.25 -15.50
C ASP A 155 8.67 22.77 -15.62
N TYR A 156 9.10 22.36 -16.83
CA TYR A 156 9.49 20.98 -17.13
C TYR A 156 10.87 20.61 -16.57
N LEU A 157 11.68 21.61 -16.18
CA LEU A 157 13.00 21.41 -15.59
C LEU A 157 12.92 21.17 -14.08
N GLN A 158 11.81 21.54 -13.44
CA GLN A 158 11.61 21.42 -12.02
C GLN A 158 10.71 20.23 -11.68
N ASP A 159 11.14 19.39 -10.74
CA ASP A 159 10.32 18.30 -10.25
C ASP A 159 9.11 18.84 -9.46
N SER A 160 7.93 18.29 -9.77
CA SER A 160 6.67 18.59 -9.08
C SER A 160 6.68 18.07 -7.65
N ILE A 161 7.34 16.94 -7.41
CA ILE A 161 7.60 16.40 -6.07
C ILE A 161 9.11 16.18 -5.95
N GLN A 162 9.73 16.88 -5.02
CA GLN A 162 11.17 16.83 -4.78
C GLN A 162 11.58 15.61 -3.92
N SER A 163 12.88 15.34 -3.87
CA SER A 163 13.45 14.27 -3.04
C SER A 163 13.07 14.42 -1.55
N GLY A 164 12.81 13.27 -0.91
CA GLY A 164 12.58 13.19 0.54
C GLY A 164 11.17 13.59 0.99
N VAL A 165 10.23 13.64 0.05
CA VAL A 165 8.82 13.92 0.34
C VAL A 165 8.04 12.61 0.46
N ASP A 166 7.27 12.51 1.54
CA ASP A 166 6.30 11.43 1.78
C ASP A 166 4.87 11.98 1.64
N VAL A 167 4.05 11.30 0.85
CA VAL A 167 2.66 11.69 0.58
C VAL A 167 1.73 10.52 0.84
N ASP A 168 0.73 10.69 1.71
CA ASP A 168 -0.34 9.71 1.96
C ASP A 168 -1.72 10.39 1.84
N VAL A 169 -2.41 10.19 0.71
CA VAL A 169 -3.67 10.87 0.35
C VAL A 169 -4.63 9.95 -0.38
N VAL A 170 -5.91 10.30 -0.51
CA VAL A 170 -6.85 9.46 -1.26
C VAL A 170 -6.60 9.57 -2.78
N ASN A 171 -6.51 10.79 -3.31
CA ASN A 171 -6.22 11.01 -4.72
C ASN A 171 -5.02 11.93 -4.93
N ALA A 172 -4.12 11.57 -5.85
CA ALA A 172 -3.00 12.40 -6.24
C ALA A 172 -2.98 12.60 -7.77
N TYR A 173 -3.12 13.85 -8.21
CA TYR A 173 -3.02 14.26 -9.61
C TYR A 173 -1.78 15.11 -9.81
N ILE A 174 -0.78 14.58 -10.50
CA ILE A 174 0.55 15.18 -10.60
C ILE A 174 0.87 15.41 -12.08
N LYS A 175 0.85 16.69 -12.47
CA LYS A 175 1.35 17.15 -13.76
C LYS A 175 2.78 17.65 -13.60
N GLY A 176 3.70 16.70 -13.78
CA GLY A 176 5.15 16.93 -13.84
C GLY A 176 5.92 15.75 -13.24
N ASN A 177 7.23 15.94 -13.07
CA ASN A 177 8.15 14.87 -12.70
C ASN A 177 8.20 14.63 -11.18
N ILE A 178 8.56 13.41 -10.80
CA ILE A 178 8.69 12.98 -9.41
C ILE A 178 10.14 12.55 -9.19
N ASP A 179 10.80 13.17 -8.23
CA ASP A 179 12.16 12.80 -7.82
C ASP A 179 12.12 11.62 -6.83
N ARG A 180 13.05 11.54 -5.87
CA ARG A 180 13.13 10.44 -4.87
C ARG A 180 12.10 10.63 -3.76
N ALA A 181 10.83 10.39 -4.09
CA ALA A 181 9.70 10.52 -3.17
C ALA A 181 9.00 9.18 -2.93
N ASN A 182 8.29 9.08 -1.79
CA ASN A 182 7.38 7.97 -1.52
C ASN A 182 5.95 8.49 -1.55
N ILE A 183 5.10 7.84 -2.35
CA ILE A 183 3.71 8.27 -2.54
C ILE A 183 2.81 7.08 -2.32
N LYS A 184 1.82 7.26 -1.44
CA LYS A 184 0.76 6.32 -1.18
C LYS A 184 -0.57 7.00 -1.46
N ALA A 185 -1.39 6.40 -2.32
CA ALA A 185 -2.73 6.91 -2.58
C ALA A 185 -3.70 5.86 -3.07
N GLU A 186 -5.02 5.98 -2.85
CA GLU A 186 -5.97 5.06 -3.50
C GLU A 186 -5.91 5.20 -5.02
N LYS A 187 -5.91 6.45 -5.53
CA LYS A 187 -5.77 6.75 -6.95
C LYS A 187 -4.64 7.74 -7.21
N ILE A 188 -3.75 7.39 -8.15
CA ILE A 188 -2.64 8.26 -8.54
C ILE A 188 -2.56 8.44 -10.06
N TYR A 189 -2.45 9.69 -10.52
CA TYR A 189 -2.35 10.07 -11.92
C TYR A 189 -1.13 10.95 -12.16
N ILE A 190 -0.08 10.40 -12.78
CA ILE A 190 1.21 11.07 -13.00
C ILE A 190 1.44 11.26 -14.50
N GLN A 191 1.41 12.50 -14.97
CA GLN A 191 1.68 12.82 -16.38
C GLN A 191 3.17 12.95 -16.71
N GLY A 192 4.04 13.05 -15.71
CA GLY A 192 5.49 13.16 -15.91
C GLY A 192 6.24 11.84 -15.72
N LYS A 193 7.53 11.97 -15.42
CA LYS A 193 8.46 10.86 -15.22
C LYS A 193 8.77 10.66 -13.74
N THR A 194 8.95 9.41 -13.33
CA THR A 194 9.45 9.10 -11.99
C THR A 194 10.97 8.90 -11.99
N HIS A 195 11.63 9.23 -10.87
CA HIS A 195 13.01 8.85 -10.62
C HIS A 195 13.11 7.34 -10.35
N SER A 196 14.27 6.73 -10.61
CA SER A 196 14.54 5.30 -10.35
C SER A 196 14.50 4.87 -8.88
N LYS A 197 14.34 5.82 -7.96
CA LYS A 197 14.32 5.58 -6.51
C LYS A 197 13.00 6.01 -5.87
N SER A 198 12.03 6.45 -6.67
CA SER A 198 10.69 6.74 -6.17
C SER A 198 9.99 5.43 -5.81
N THR A 199 9.18 5.46 -4.76
CA THR A 199 8.27 4.35 -4.44
C THR A 199 6.84 4.85 -4.49
N ILE A 200 5.99 4.11 -5.18
CA ILE A 200 4.58 4.47 -5.36
C ILE A 200 3.74 3.26 -4.96
N SER A 201 2.75 3.46 -4.11
CA SER A 201 1.76 2.46 -3.73
C SER A 201 0.36 2.99 -3.98
N ALA A 202 -0.47 2.26 -4.72
CA ALA A 202 -1.84 2.69 -4.96
C ALA A 202 -2.85 1.57 -5.19
N GLU A 203 -4.17 1.84 -5.08
CA GLU A 203 -5.13 0.89 -5.66
C GLU A 203 -5.09 0.98 -7.18
N ILE A 204 -5.22 2.19 -7.73
CA ILE A 204 -5.21 2.43 -9.18
C ILE A 204 -4.17 3.49 -9.51
N ALA A 205 -3.22 3.15 -10.39
CA ALA A 205 -2.14 4.04 -10.79
C ALA A 205 -2.12 4.26 -12.30
N TYR A 206 -1.96 5.52 -12.72
CA TYR A 206 -1.50 5.88 -14.05
C TYR A 206 -0.17 6.65 -13.96
N ILE A 207 0.82 6.23 -14.76
CA ILE A 207 2.13 6.89 -14.85
C ILE A 207 2.55 7.00 -16.31
N ASN A 208 2.93 8.19 -16.76
CA ASN A 208 3.39 8.37 -18.13
C ASN A 208 4.77 7.73 -18.39
N THR A 209 5.76 7.98 -17.54
CA THR A 209 7.06 7.27 -17.61
C THR A 209 7.47 6.80 -16.23
N HIS A 210 7.57 5.48 -16.04
CA HIS A 210 7.90 4.86 -14.77
C HIS A 210 9.32 4.29 -14.78
N LYS A 211 10.14 4.70 -13.81
CA LYS A 211 11.51 4.20 -13.60
C LYS A 211 11.74 3.63 -12.20
N GLY A 212 10.84 3.92 -11.27
CA GLY A 212 10.97 3.57 -9.85
C GLY A 212 10.30 2.24 -9.53
N LYS A 213 9.77 2.14 -8.30
CA LYS A 213 8.97 0.99 -7.84
C LYS A 213 7.50 1.38 -7.74
N LEU A 214 6.62 0.54 -8.30
CA LEU A 214 5.17 0.69 -8.24
C LEU A 214 4.55 -0.58 -7.66
N GLN A 215 3.78 -0.44 -6.59
CA GLN A 215 2.87 -1.46 -6.09
C GLN A 215 1.44 -1.00 -6.34
N ALA A 216 0.62 -1.79 -7.04
CA ALA A 216 -0.77 -1.39 -7.27
C ALA A 216 -1.77 -2.54 -7.34
N LYS A 217 -3.08 -2.25 -7.30
CA LYS A 217 -4.08 -3.23 -7.76
C LYS A 217 -4.15 -3.21 -9.29
N ILE A 218 -4.33 -2.03 -9.88
CA ILE A 218 -4.36 -1.81 -11.33
C ILE A 218 -3.34 -0.74 -11.69
N ALA A 219 -2.44 -1.04 -12.63
CA ALA A 219 -1.43 -0.11 -13.11
C ALA A 219 -1.54 0.13 -14.62
N PHE A 220 -1.58 1.40 -15.02
CA PHE A 220 -1.46 1.86 -16.41
C PHE A 220 -0.17 2.65 -16.57
N VAL A 221 0.74 2.17 -17.41
CA VAL A 221 2.03 2.82 -17.65
C VAL A 221 2.24 3.04 -19.14
N ASP A 222 2.42 4.29 -19.57
CA ASP A 222 2.66 4.55 -20.98
C ASP A 222 4.10 4.12 -21.37
N ASN A 223 5.11 4.42 -20.55
CA ASN A 223 6.51 4.06 -20.80
C ASN A 223 7.13 3.46 -19.53
N LEU A 224 7.43 2.16 -19.54
CA LEU A 224 8.22 1.52 -18.49
C LEU A 224 9.70 1.58 -18.89
N GLU A 225 10.50 2.34 -18.16
CA GLU A 225 11.93 2.55 -18.42
C GLU A 225 12.76 2.06 -17.23
N ASN A 226 13.15 0.78 -17.22
CA ASN A 226 13.91 0.15 -16.13
C ASN A 226 13.23 0.18 -14.74
N GLY A 227 11.93 0.47 -14.67
CA GLY A 227 11.16 0.42 -13.42
C GLY A 227 10.71 -0.98 -13.02
N GLU A 228 10.16 -1.09 -11.82
CA GLU A 228 9.54 -2.29 -11.28
C GLU A 228 8.05 -2.05 -11.01
N ILE A 229 7.20 -2.97 -11.45
CA ILE A 229 5.75 -2.95 -11.24
C ILE A 229 5.31 -4.28 -10.63
N ASN A 230 4.70 -4.22 -9.45
CA ASN A 230 4.05 -5.34 -8.77
C ASN A 230 2.56 -5.04 -8.62
N ALA A 231 1.67 -5.74 -9.34
CA ALA A 231 0.23 -5.46 -9.26
C ALA A 231 -0.68 -6.68 -9.51
N GLU A 232 -2.01 -6.52 -9.41
CA GLU A 232 -2.93 -7.56 -9.87
C GLU A 232 -3.09 -7.51 -11.40
N ILE A 233 -3.31 -6.31 -11.95
CA ILE A 233 -3.50 -6.07 -13.39
C ILE A 233 -2.56 -4.95 -13.85
N VAL A 234 -1.80 -5.18 -14.93
CA VAL A 234 -0.86 -4.21 -15.49
C VAL A 234 -1.11 -4.00 -16.98
N PHE A 235 -1.14 -2.75 -17.39
CA PHE A 235 -1.19 -2.31 -18.78
C PHE A 235 0.04 -1.46 -19.06
N VAL A 236 0.90 -1.89 -19.99
CA VAL A 236 2.06 -1.12 -20.43
C VAL A 236 1.96 -0.84 -21.91
N LYS A 237 2.11 0.43 -22.32
CA LYS A 237 2.14 0.78 -23.74
C LYS A 237 3.51 0.48 -24.35
N TYR A 238 4.59 1.02 -23.79
CA TYR A 238 5.96 0.74 -24.20
C TYR A 238 6.78 0.21 -23.03
N ALA A 239 7.31 -0.99 -23.16
CA ALA A 239 8.21 -1.58 -22.16
C ALA A 239 9.65 -1.57 -22.68
N LEU A 240 10.51 -0.74 -22.07
CA LEU A 240 11.93 -0.60 -22.38
C LEU A 240 12.74 -0.90 -21.11
N GLY A 241 13.08 -2.16 -20.92
CA GLY A 241 13.66 -2.68 -19.69
C GLY A 241 12.61 -2.85 -18.60
N GLY A 242 13.10 -3.10 -17.38
CA GLY A 242 12.27 -3.16 -16.19
C GLY A 242 11.66 -4.53 -15.91
N THR A 243 11.00 -4.62 -14.76
CA THR A 243 10.40 -5.84 -14.23
C THR A 243 8.91 -5.65 -13.98
N ILE A 244 8.10 -6.59 -14.46
CA ILE A 244 6.65 -6.59 -14.24
C ILE A 244 6.26 -7.92 -13.59
N LYS A 245 5.60 -7.88 -12.43
CA LYS A 245 5.01 -9.03 -11.76
C LYS A 245 3.52 -8.78 -11.55
N ALA A 246 2.65 -9.55 -12.19
CA ALA A 246 1.21 -9.44 -11.95
C ALA A 246 0.40 -10.70 -12.28
N ASN A 247 -0.89 -10.72 -11.92
CA ASN A 247 -1.78 -11.80 -12.35
C ASN A 247 -2.07 -11.70 -13.85
N PHE A 248 -2.45 -10.49 -14.29
CA PHE A 248 -2.78 -10.17 -15.67
C PHE A 248 -1.88 -9.04 -16.17
N ILE A 249 -1.19 -9.26 -17.29
CA ILE A 249 -0.25 -8.29 -17.87
C ILE A 249 -0.56 -8.11 -19.34
N TYR A 250 -0.79 -6.87 -19.75
CA TYR A 250 -0.94 -6.47 -21.15
C TYR A 250 0.19 -5.54 -21.53
N ILE A 251 0.87 -5.81 -22.66
CA ILE A 251 1.92 -4.98 -23.22
C ILE A 251 1.63 -4.70 -24.69
N GLU A 252 1.41 -3.43 -25.05
CA GLU A 252 1.20 -3.03 -26.45
C GLU A 252 2.50 -3.20 -27.27
N ASN A 253 3.64 -2.73 -26.75
CA ASN A 253 4.93 -2.90 -27.39
C ASN A 253 6.05 -3.21 -26.38
N CYS A 254 6.57 -4.43 -26.43
CA CYS A 254 7.73 -4.86 -25.68
C CYS A 254 9.00 -4.64 -26.52
N VAL A 255 9.93 -3.84 -26.00
CA VAL A 255 11.13 -3.41 -26.71
C VAL A 255 12.30 -4.29 -26.30
N ASN A 256 13.09 -3.92 -25.30
CA ASN A 256 14.32 -4.64 -24.94
C ASN A 256 14.43 -4.88 -23.43
N TYR A 257 15.11 -5.96 -23.03
CA TYR A 257 15.55 -6.21 -21.65
C TYR A 257 14.44 -6.23 -20.58
N CYS A 258 13.20 -6.51 -20.97
CA CYS A 258 12.09 -6.64 -20.03
C CYS A 258 12.09 -8.03 -19.38
N CYS A 259 11.84 -8.05 -18.08
CA CYS A 259 11.60 -9.27 -17.30
C CYS A 259 10.14 -9.29 -16.84
N VAL A 260 9.32 -10.16 -17.42
CA VAL A 260 7.88 -10.18 -17.20
C VAL A 260 7.46 -11.50 -16.60
N TYR A 261 6.79 -11.44 -15.47
CA TYR A 261 6.36 -12.58 -14.67
C TYR A 261 4.84 -12.52 -14.52
N PRO A 262 4.07 -13.25 -15.34
CA PRO A 262 2.62 -13.38 -15.15
C PRO A 262 2.28 -14.54 -14.20
N LYS A 263 1.28 -14.38 -13.32
CA LYS A 263 0.66 -15.52 -12.60
C LYS A 263 -0.43 -16.20 -13.42
N SER A 264 -1.18 -15.46 -14.23
CA SER A 264 -2.36 -16.01 -14.93
C SER A 264 -2.31 -15.77 -16.43
N TYR A 265 -2.12 -14.54 -16.87
CA TYR A 265 -2.13 -14.26 -18.30
C TYR A 265 -1.20 -13.10 -18.66
N LEU A 266 -0.39 -13.31 -19.69
CA LEU A 266 0.37 -12.25 -20.37
C LEU A 266 -0.11 -12.14 -21.80
N VAL A 267 -0.47 -10.93 -22.23
CA VAL A 267 -0.78 -10.61 -23.63
C VAL A 267 0.23 -9.57 -24.10
N ILE A 268 0.91 -9.85 -25.21
CA ILE A 268 1.82 -8.92 -25.86
C ILE A 268 1.35 -8.73 -27.29
N GLU A 269 0.97 -7.51 -27.67
CA GLU A 269 0.60 -7.24 -29.06
C GLU A 269 1.85 -7.30 -29.95
N LYS A 270 2.90 -6.55 -29.60
CA LYS A 270 4.12 -6.48 -30.42
C LYS A 270 5.37 -6.63 -29.57
N ILE A 271 6.30 -7.45 -30.04
CA ILE A 271 7.68 -7.49 -29.56
C ILE A 271 8.56 -6.94 -30.67
N THR A 272 9.06 -5.72 -30.49
CA THR A 272 9.87 -5.03 -31.52
C THR A 272 11.36 -5.11 -31.28
N GLY A 273 11.79 -5.41 -30.05
CA GLY A 273 13.20 -5.56 -29.70
C GLY A 273 13.52 -6.96 -29.19
N HIS A 274 14.60 -7.07 -28.42
CA HIS A 274 15.29 -8.32 -28.15
C HIS A 274 15.65 -8.50 -26.67
N THR A 275 16.03 -9.72 -26.31
CA THR A 275 16.52 -10.06 -24.96
C THR A 275 15.45 -9.86 -23.87
N ASN A 276 14.17 -10.01 -24.22
CA ASN A 276 13.08 -10.02 -23.24
C ASN A 276 12.89 -11.43 -22.67
N THR A 277 12.53 -11.53 -21.40
CA THR A 277 12.21 -12.79 -20.73
C THR A 277 10.78 -12.75 -20.20
N PHE A 278 9.97 -13.70 -20.66
CA PHE A 278 8.59 -13.93 -20.23
C PHE A 278 8.55 -15.24 -19.46
N GLU A 279 8.54 -15.16 -18.12
CA GLU A 279 8.72 -16.32 -17.24
C GLU A 279 7.50 -16.57 -16.35
N VAL A 280 6.87 -17.71 -16.54
CA VAL A 280 5.89 -18.24 -15.58
C VAL A 280 6.65 -19.00 -14.51
N ASN A 281 6.76 -18.39 -13.33
CA ASN A 281 7.44 -18.95 -12.18
C ASN A 281 6.78 -18.47 -10.89
N SER A 282 6.12 -19.38 -10.18
CA SER A 282 5.44 -19.06 -8.91
C SER A 282 6.39 -18.47 -7.87
N GLN A 283 7.69 -18.81 -7.93
CA GLN A 283 8.68 -18.30 -6.98
C GLN A 283 8.95 -16.79 -7.09
N ARG A 284 8.61 -16.16 -8.22
CA ARG A 284 8.89 -14.73 -8.43
C ARG A 284 8.00 -13.80 -7.62
N PHE A 285 6.94 -14.34 -7.04
CA PHE A 285 5.91 -13.60 -6.31
C PHE A 285 5.95 -13.83 -4.80
N ILE A 286 7.00 -14.52 -4.37
CA ILE A 286 7.13 -15.01 -3.02
C ILE A 286 7.84 -13.97 -2.14
N ASP A 287 8.06 -12.73 -2.57
CA ASP A 287 8.92 -11.76 -1.84
C ASP A 287 8.49 -11.49 -0.36
N ASP A 288 7.21 -11.64 0.03
CA ASP A 288 6.75 -11.74 1.44
C ASP A 288 6.39 -13.20 1.87
N GLU A 289 6.04 -14.06 0.90
CA GLU A 289 5.68 -15.47 1.10
C GLU A 289 6.91 -16.41 1.19
N GLU A 290 8.15 -15.92 1.07
CA GLU A 290 9.37 -16.73 0.98
C GLU A 290 9.55 -17.53 2.25
N SER A 291 9.26 -16.88 3.37
CA SER A 291 9.15 -17.54 4.66
C SER A 291 8.05 -18.61 4.71
N ILE A 292 6.90 -18.40 4.06
CA ILE A 292 5.73 -19.28 4.15
C ILE A 292 5.88 -20.49 3.24
N VAL A 293 6.24 -20.31 1.97
CA VAL A 293 6.43 -21.42 1.03
C VAL A 293 7.63 -22.25 1.44
N GLU A 294 8.75 -21.62 1.82
CA GLU A 294 9.89 -22.34 2.38
C GLU A 294 9.52 -23.08 3.67
N TYR A 295 8.73 -22.45 4.56
CA TYR A 295 8.20 -23.10 5.75
C TYR A 295 7.37 -24.34 5.41
N TYR A 296 6.44 -24.25 4.46
CA TYR A 296 5.62 -25.39 4.04
C TYR A 296 6.43 -26.47 3.31
N GLU A 297 7.44 -26.11 2.52
CA GLU A 297 8.39 -27.06 1.91
C GLU A 297 9.18 -27.82 2.98
N ASN A 298 9.69 -27.11 4.00
CA ASN A 298 10.45 -27.72 5.09
C ASN A 298 9.55 -28.56 6.01
N LEU A 299 8.34 -28.09 6.30
CA LEU A 299 7.32 -28.84 7.02
C LEU A 299 6.96 -30.13 6.28
N SER A 300 6.81 -30.08 4.95
CA SER A 300 6.58 -31.27 4.11
C SER A 300 7.71 -32.30 4.25
N LYS A 301 8.98 -31.86 4.22
CA LYS A 301 10.14 -32.74 4.44
C LYS A 301 10.12 -33.38 5.82
N ASP A 302 9.78 -32.63 6.87
CA ASP A 302 9.76 -33.15 8.24
C ASP A 302 8.59 -34.10 8.51
N ILE A 303 7.42 -33.83 7.93
CA ILE A 303 6.28 -34.76 7.96
C ILE A 303 6.65 -36.06 7.27
N LYS A 304 7.36 -36.02 6.14
CA LYS A 304 7.83 -37.23 5.44
C LYS A 304 8.73 -38.08 6.32
N LYS A 305 9.72 -37.48 7.00
CA LYS A 305 10.58 -38.19 7.97
C LYS A 305 9.77 -38.84 9.10
N LYS A 306 8.76 -38.14 9.63
CA LYS A 306 7.87 -38.68 10.67
C LYS A 306 7.01 -39.84 10.15
N LEU A 307 6.48 -39.74 8.93
CA LEU A 307 5.74 -40.82 8.29
C LEU A 307 6.61 -42.07 8.10
N ASP A 308 7.86 -41.91 7.65
CA ASP A 308 8.82 -43.00 7.50
C ASP A 308 9.14 -43.65 8.86
N TYR A 309 9.35 -42.84 9.90
CA TYR A 309 9.56 -43.33 11.27
C TYR A 309 8.35 -44.11 11.80
N PHE A 310 7.14 -43.56 11.71
CA PHE A 310 5.94 -44.23 12.19
C PHE A 310 5.63 -45.49 11.38
N SER A 311 5.83 -45.47 10.05
CA SER A 311 5.71 -46.65 9.19
C SER A 311 6.67 -47.76 9.62
N TYR A 312 7.93 -47.42 9.92
CA TYR A 312 8.90 -48.35 10.47
C TYR A 312 8.44 -48.95 11.82
N GLN A 313 7.98 -48.13 12.75
CA GLN A 313 7.48 -48.60 14.05
C GLN A 313 6.24 -49.50 13.90
N ILE A 314 5.28 -49.10 13.06
CA ILE A 314 4.09 -49.90 12.72
C ILE A 314 4.51 -51.27 12.22
N ARG A 315 5.44 -51.35 11.25
CA ARG A 315 5.93 -52.62 10.71
C ARG A 315 6.60 -53.48 11.79
N LYS A 316 7.44 -52.89 12.65
CA LYS A 316 8.13 -53.57 13.74
C LYS A 316 7.13 -54.16 14.76
N ILE A 317 6.19 -53.36 15.24
CA ILE A 317 5.19 -53.78 16.23
C ILE A 317 4.22 -54.79 15.59
N LYS A 318 3.80 -54.58 14.34
CA LYS A 318 2.96 -55.50 13.59
C LYS A 318 3.60 -56.88 13.51
N ASN A 319 4.87 -56.99 13.11
CA ASN A 319 5.57 -58.27 13.05
C ASN A 319 5.57 -58.98 14.41
N TYR A 320 5.87 -58.27 15.49
CA TYR A 320 5.84 -58.82 16.85
C TYR A 320 4.44 -59.33 17.26
N VAL A 321 3.40 -58.55 16.99
CA VAL A 321 2.00 -58.90 17.29
C VAL A 321 1.57 -60.13 16.50
N TYR A 322 1.83 -60.17 15.18
CA TYR A 322 1.46 -61.29 14.31
C TYR A 322 2.17 -62.59 14.67
N GLU A 323 3.48 -62.56 14.94
CA GLU A 323 4.26 -63.74 15.35
C GLU A 323 3.75 -64.37 16.66
N ARG A 324 3.24 -63.54 17.57
CA ARG A 324 2.73 -63.98 18.88
C ARG A 324 1.25 -64.32 18.87
N GLN A 325 0.46 -63.69 18.01
CA GLN A 325 -0.96 -63.98 17.84
C GLN A 325 -1.19 -65.44 17.44
N ASN A 326 -0.35 -66.00 16.56
CA ASN A 326 -0.39 -67.42 16.17
C ASN A 326 -0.10 -68.38 17.34
N LYS A 327 0.68 -67.96 18.34
CA LYS A 327 0.98 -68.76 19.54
C LYS A 327 -0.18 -68.77 20.54
N ILE A 328 -0.95 -67.67 20.61
CA ILE A 328 -2.15 -67.56 21.47
C ILE A 328 -3.27 -68.47 20.95
N TYR A 329 -3.51 -68.49 19.64
CA TYR A 329 -4.59 -69.29 19.04
C TYR A 329 -4.33 -70.81 18.99
N THR A 330 -3.09 -71.26 19.24
CA THR A 330 -2.70 -72.67 19.10
C THR A 330 -2.55 -73.41 20.44
N HIS A 331 -2.73 -72.76 21.58
CA HIS A 331 -2.63 -73.38 22.91
C HIS A 331 -3.96 -73.28 23.68
N ASP A 332 -4.58 -74.43 23.99
CA ASP A 332 -5.86 -74.57 24.70
C ASP A 332 -5.80 -74.30 26.23
N LYS A 333 -4.63 -73.90 26.78
CA LYS A 333 -4.47 -73.59 28.21
C LYS A 333 -3.84 -72.21 28.42
N ILE A 334 -4.70 -71.21 28.50
CA ILE A 334 -4.36 -69.78 28.66
C ILE A 334 -3.92 -69.43 30.10
N ASP A 335 -4.18 -70.31 31.07
CA ASP A 335 -4.05 -70.00 32.51
C ASP A 335 -2.61 -69.87 33.06
N GLU A 336 -1.56 -70.28 32.34
CA GLU A 336 -0.18 -70.25 32.88
C GLU A 336 0.68 -69.06 32.42
N ASN A 337 0.15 -68.07 31.69
CA ASN A 337 0.99 -66.96 31.22
C ASN A 337 0.25 -65.61 31.13
N LEU A 338 -0.36 -65.18 32.25
CA LEU A 338 -0.95 -63.84 32.44
C LEU A 338 -0.01 -62.70 32.01
N ASP A 339 1.29 -62.83 32.25
CA ASP A 339 2.30 -61.85 31.85
C ASP A 339 2.47 -61.77 30.33
N PHE A 340 2.34 -62.89 29.61
CA PHE A 340 2.42 -62.93 28.15
C PHE A 340 1.24 -62.22 27.48
N VAL A 341 0.02 -62.48 27.97
CA VAL A 341 -1.20 -61.80 27.47
C VAL A 341 -1.13 -60.30 27.75
N LYS A 342 -0.61 -59.92 28.92
CA LYS A 342 -0.37 -58.51 29.27
C LYS A 342 0.62 -57.84 28.33
N GLN A 343 1.79 -58.44 28.07
CA GLN A 343 2.79 -57.93 27.12
C GLN A 343 2.23 -57.80 25.69
N TYR A 344 1.39 -58.75 25.26
CA TYR A 344 0.71 -58.69 23.96
C TYR A 344 -0.25 -57.49 23.87
N ASN A 345 -1.11 -57.33 24.88
CA ASN A 345 -2.06 -56.22 24.91
C ASN A 345 -1.36 -54.85 25.00
N GLU A 346 -0.28 -54.73 25.78
CA GLU A 346 0.54 -53.53 25.85
C GLU A 346 1.11 -53.16 24.46
N LYS A 347 1.60 -54.15 23.70
CA LYS A 347 2.11 -53.94 22.34
C LYS A 347 1.01 -53.63 21.32
N LEU A 348 -0.18 -54.18 21.50
CA LEU A 348 -1.35 -53.85 20.68
C LEU A 348 -1.83 -52.41 20.93
N ASP A 349 -1.78 -51.93 22.16
CA ASP A 349 -2.12 -50.54 22.48
C ASP A 349 -1.03 -49.56 22.01
N GLU A 350 0.25 -49.95 22.09
CA GLU A 350 1.35 -49.21 21.44
C GLU A 350 1.12 -49.11 19.92
N TYR A 351 0.74 -50.22 19.27
CA TYR A 351 0.40 -50.24 17.84
C TYR A 351 -0.72 -49.24 17.51
N LYS A 352 -1.82 -49.25 18.26
CA LYS A 352 -2.95 -48.32 18.06
C LYS A 352 -2.51 -46.87 18.21
N LYS A 353 -1.68 -46.56 19.21
CA LYS A 353 -1.14 -45.20 19.44
C LYS A 353 -0.28 -44.75 18.26
N VAL A 354 0.68 -45.57 17.81
CA VAL A 354 1.55 -45.24 16.68
C VAL A 354 0.76 -45.12 15.38
N LEU A 355 -0.26 -45.97 15.17
CA LEU A 355 -1.17 -45.86 14.02
C LEU A 355 -1.96 -44.54 14.03
N GLY A 356 -2.44 -44.10 15.19
CA GLY A 356 -3.08 -42.79 15.34
C GLY A 356 -2.14 -41.62 15.01
N CYS A 357 -0.89 -41.69 15.48
CA CYS A 357 0.13 -40.70 15.12
C CYS A 357 0.43 -40.69 13.62
N TYR A 358 0.53 -41.86 12.97
CA TYR A 358 0.71 -41.98 11.53
C TYR A 358 -0.45 -41.35 10.75
N GLN A 359 -1.70 -41.65 11.14
CA GLN A 359 -2.90 -41.10 10.51
C GLN A 359 -2.95 -39.57 10.63
N ASN A 360 -2.59 -39.01 11.78
CA ASN A 360 -2.54 -37.56 11.97
C ASN A 360 -1.44 -36.91 11.12
N ALA A 361 -0.25 -37.52 11.05
CA ALA A 361 0.82 -37.05 10.18
C ALA A 361 0.41 -37.11 8.69
N LEU A 362 -0.33 -38.14 8.29
CA LEU A 362 -0.83 -38.28 6.92
C LEU A 362 -1.85 -37.19 6.56
N LYS A 363 -2.78 -36.87 7.48
CA LYS A 363 -3.73 -35.75 7.30
C LYS A 363 -3.01 -34.41 7.13
N LEU A 364 -1.98 -34.17 7.94
CA LEU A 364 -1.16 -32.95 7.85
C LEU A 364 -0.39 -32.91 6.52
N ALA A 365 0.21 -34.04 6.10
CA ALA A 365 0.88 -34.15 4.81
C ALA A 365 -0.04 -33.78 3.65
N TYR A 366 -1.29 -34.26 3.68
CA TYR A 366 -2.29 -33.96 2.67
C TYR A 366 -2.62 -32.46 2.63
N ALA A 367 -2.83 -31.82 3.78
CA ALA A 367 -3.14 -30.39 3.85
C ALA A 367 -1.99 -29.52 3.32
N VAL A 368 -0.74 -29.82 3.71
CA VAL A 368 0.46 -29.12 3.22
C VAL A 368 0.62 -29.30 1.71
N ASN A 369 0.38 -30.52 1.21
CA ASN A 369 0.45 -30.81 -0.22
C ASN A 369 -0.59 -30.02 -1.03
N ILE A 370 -1.83 -29.91 -0.53
CA ILE A 370 -2.86 -29.06 -1.16
C ILE A 370 -2.39 -27.60 -1.26
N PHE A 371 -1.84 -27.05 -0.19
CA PHE A 371 -1.37 -25.66 -0.18
C PHE A 371 -0.25 -25.43 -1.20
N LEU A 372 0.80 -26.28 -1.17
CA LEU A 372 1.91 -26.17 -2.11
C LEU A 372 1.44 -26.38 -3.56
N ASN A 373 0.55 -27.34 -3.82
CA ASN A 373 0.02 -27.57 -5.17
C ASN A 373 -0.76 -26.36 -5.68
N ARG A 374 -1.56 -25.67 -4.85
CA ARG A 374 -2.23 -24.44 -5.29
C ARG A 374 -1.27 -23.38 -5.80
N ILE A 375 -0.10 -23.25 -5.18
CA ILE A 375 0.93 -22.30 -5.59
C ILE A 375 1.61 -22.76 -6.87
N TYR A 376 2.01 -24.03 -6.93
CA TYR A 376 2.80 -24.57 -8.03
C TYR A 376 2.00 -24.88 -9.29
N GLU A 377 0.70 -25.19 -9.17
CA GLU A 377 -0.17 -25.43 -10.30
C GLU A 377 -0.45 -24.16 -11.11
N THR A 378 -0.20 -22.97 -10.54
CA THR A 378 -0.21 -21.69 -11.27
C THR A 378 0.56 -21.80 -12.60
N ALA A 379 1.65 -22.57 -12.63
CA ALA A 379 2.44 -22.76 -13.84
C ALA A 379 1.72 -23.50 -14.97
N PHE A 380 0.71 -24.34 -14.67
CA PHE A 380 -0.10 -25.06 -15.66
C PHE A 380 -1.30 -24.24 -16.15
N TYR A 381 -1.77 -23.27 -15.35
CA TYR A 381 -2.91 -22.44 -15.72
C TYR A 381 -2.50 -21.14 -16.40
N ALA A 382 -1.25 -20.71 -16.21
CA ALA A 382 -0.75 -19.49 -16.83
C ALA A 382 -0.61 -19.62 -18.35
N LYS A 383 -0.96 -18.55 -19.06
CA LYS A 383 -0.80 -18.46 -20.51
C LYS A 383 0.01 -17.22 -20.89
N ILE A 384 0.87 -17.36 -21.89
CA ILE A 384 1.58 -16.25 -22.53
C ILE A 384 1.10 -16.18 -23.97
N ALA A 385 0.53 -15.05 -24.37
CA ALA A 385 0.01 -14.85 -25.71
C ALA A 385 0.76 -13.71 -26.40
N VAL A 386 1.25 -13.99 -27.62
CA VAL A 386 2.04 -13.06 -28.44
C VAL A 386 1.35 -12.91 -29.79
N GLU A 387 0.90 -11.70 -30.11
CA GLU A 387 0.30 -11.43 -31.42
C GLU A 387 1.37 -11.32 -32.51
N TYR A 388 2.44 -10.55 -32.26
CA TYR A 388 3.53 -10.37 -33.23
C TYR A 388 4.90 -10.29 -32.56
N ASN A 389 5.83 -11.16 -32.97
CA ASN A 389 7.24 -11.04 -32.64
C ASN A 389 8.06 -10.60 -33.87
N TYR A 390 8.56 -9.37 -33.86
CA TYR A 390 9.52 -8.87 -34.86
C TYR A 390 10.97 -8.99 -34.41
N GLY A 391 11.17 -9.19 -33.11
CA GLY A 391 12.48 -9.28 -32.47
C GLY A 391 13.10 -10.67 -32.47
N GLU A 392 14.30 -10.72 -31.92
CA GLU A 392 15.14 -11.93 -31.78
C GLU A 392 15.54 -12.11 -30.30
N ASP A 393 16.00 -13.30 -29.92
CA ASP A 393 16.46 -13.61 -28.55
C ASP A 393 15.44 -13.32 -27.43
N ASN A 394 14.15 -13.42 -27.73
CA ASN A 394 13.08 -13.30 -26.76
C ASN A 394 12.73 -14.68 -26.19
N LEU A 395 12.80 -14.83 -24.88
CA LEU A 395 12.65 -16.11 -24.18
C LEU A 395 11.28 -16.21 -23.53
N ILE A 396 10.57 -17.31 -23.80
CA ILE A 396 9.46 -17.80 -23.01
C ILE A 396 9.97 -18.92 -22.11
N ASN A 397 9.68 -18.83 -20.82
CA ASN A 397 10.10 -19.82 -19.83
C ASN A 397 8.92 -20.25 -18.94
N PHE A 398 8.73 -21.55 -18.78
CA PHE A 398 7.77 -22.13 -17.85
C PHE A 398 8.52 -22.98 -16.83
N ILE A 399 8.44 -22.60 -15.55
CA ILE A 399 9.11 -23.30 -14.46
C ILE A 399 8.07 -23.94 -13.54
N HIS A 400 8.19 -25.25 -13.31
CA HIS A 400 7.43 -25.96 -12.30
C HIS A 400 8.37 -26.76 -11.40
N LYS A 401 8.74 -26.13 -10.28
CA LYS A 401 9.76 -26.60 -9.34
C LYS A 401 9.50 -28.00 -8.75
N PRO A 402 8.27 -28.38 -8.31
CA PRO A 402 8.04 -29.70 -7.72
C PRO A 402 8.46 -30.86 -8.62
N ASN A 403 8.17 -30.75 -9.91
CA ASN A 403 8.56 -31.77 -10.91
C ASN A 403 9.92 -31.46 -11.56
N LYS A 404 10.63 -30.42 -11.12
CA LYS A 404 11.92 -29.95 -11.68
C LYS A 404 11.85 -29.67 -13.18
N ILE A 405 10.76 -29.04 -13.60
CA ILE A 405 10.50 -28.72 -14.99
C ILE A 405 10.95 -27.28 -15.25
N ASP A 406 11.71 -27.10 -16.32
CA ASP A 406 12.19 -25.82 -16.85
C ASP A 406 12.09 -25.93 -18.38
N ILE A 407 11.00 -25.41 -18.94
CA ILE A 407 10.73 -25.47 -20.38
C ILE A 407 10.97 -24.09 -20.97
N ARG A 408 12.01 -24.01 -21.81
CA ARG A 408 12.46 -22.78 -22.47
C ARG A 408 12.13 -22.81 -23.95
N TYR A 409 11.63 -21.69 -24.46
CA TYR A 409 11.34 -21.50 -25.87
C TYR A 409 11.82 -20.12 -26.31
N ILE A 410 12.72 -20.09 -27.29
CA ILE A 410 13.15 -18.85 -27.94
C ILE A 410 12.17 -18.55 -29.07
N LEU A 411 11.50 -17.40 -28.97
CA LEU A 411 10.57 -16.91 -29.97
C LEU A 411 11.29 -16.71 -31.29
N GLN A 412 10.68 -17.22 -32.37
CA GLN A 412 11.22 -17.05 -33.71
C GLN A 412 10.73 -15.73 -34.29
N LYS A 413 11.57 -15.11 -35.13
CA LYS A 413 11.18 -13.90 -35.85
C LYS A 413 9.95 -14.18 -36.70
N ASN A 414 8.99 -13.25 -36.66
CA ASN A 414 7.67 -13.34 -37.29
C ASN A 414 6.73 -14.41 -36.69
N ASP A 415 7.00 -14.91 -35.47
CA ASP A 415 5.99 -15.65 -34.71
C ASP A 415 4.74 -14.77 -34.55
N LYS A 416 3.59 -15.30 -34.99
CA LYS A 416 2.32 -14.57 -35.02
C LYS A 416 1.21 -15.38 -34.38
N ASN A 417 0.36 -14.69 -33.59
CA ASN A 417 -0.84 -15.21 -32.96
C ASN A 417 -0.63 -16.52 -32.20
N LYS A 418 0.39 -16.58 -31.34
CA LYS A 418 0.71 -17.79 -30.57
C LYS A 418 0.34 -17.63 -29.11
N VAL A 419 -0.37 -18.61 -28.58
CA VAL A 419 -0.60 -18.78 -27.14
C VAL A 419 0.24 -19.95 -26.66
N PHE A 420 1.04 -19.72 -25.63
CA PHE A 420 1.95 -20.66 -25.02
C PHE A 420 1.46 -21.01 -23.61
N PHE A 421 1.43 -22.30 -23.29
CA PHE A 421 1.06 -22.77 -21.96
C PHE A 421 1.63 -24.16 -21.71
N MET A 422 1.70 -24.54 -20.43
CA MET A 422 2.18 -25.85 -20.02
C MET A 422 1.00 -26.78 -19.76
N GLN A 423 0.98 -27.95 -20.41
CA GLN A 423 -0.12 -28.90 -20.22
C GLN A 423 0.14 -29.84 -19.04
N ASN A 424 -0.86 -29.97 -18.16
CA ASN A 424 -0.85 -30.92 -17.05
C ASN A 424 -1.32 -32.31 -17.52
N LYS A 425 -0.44 -33.04 -18.21
CA LYS A 425 -0.62 -34.45 -18.63
C LYS A 425 0.55 -35.32 -18.13
N LEU A 426 0.50 -36.62 -18.39
CA LEU A 426 1.57 -37.58 -18.06
C LEU A 426 2.94 -37.10 -18.58
N ASP A 427 2.98 -36.55 -19.79
CA ASP A 427 4.14 -35.88 -20.36
C ASP A 427 3.89 -34.37 -20.37
N ILE A 428 4.51 -33.66 -19.42
CA ILE A 428 4.40 -32.21 -19.31
C ILE A 428 5.26 -31.58 -20.42
N ALA A 429 4.61 -30.83 -21.31
CA ALA A 429 5.24 -30.15 -22.43
C ALA A 429 4.66 -28.74 -22.63
N LEU A 430 5.39 -27.93 -23.41
CA LEU A 430 4.92 -26.63 -23.89
C LEU A 430 3.98 -26.83 -25.08
N GLU A 431 2.74 -26.38 -24.93
CA GLU A 431 1.74 -26.37 -25.98
C GLU A 431 1.66 -25.00 -26.64
N LYS A 432 1.20 -25.00 -27.90
CA LYS A 432 1.05 -23.78 -28.71
C LYS A 432 -0.30 -23.80 -29.43
N GLU A 433 -1.06 -22.72 -29.28
CA GLU A 433 -2.32 -22.51 -29.99
C GLU A 433 -2.24 -21.27 -30.89
N GLU A 434 -2.89 -21.31 -32.06
CA GLU A 434 -2.89 -20.21 -33.04
C GLU A 434 -4.01 -19.16 -32.83
N LYS A 435 -4.91 -19.39 -31.87
CA LYS A 435 -6.11 -18.56 -31.68
C LYS A 435 -6.21 -18.07 -30.25
N PHE A 436 -6.44 -16.77 -30.12
CA PHE A 436 -6.80 -16.14 -28.86
C PHE A 436 -8.25 -16.47 -28.49
N ASN A 437 -8.47 -16.95 -27.28
CA ASN A 437 -9.81 -16.98 -26.72
C ASN A 437 -10.18 -15.56 -26.26
N LYS A 438 -11.10 -14.91 -26.98
CA LYS A 438 -11.53 -13.53 -26.70
C LYS A 438 -12.14 -13.35 -25.31
N GLU A 439 -12.78 -14.38 -24.76
CA GLU A 439 -13.39 -14.31 -23.43
C GLU A 439 -12.31 -14.28 -22.34
N GLU A 440 -11.25 -15.08 -22.50
CA GLU A 440 -10.12 -15.15 -21.55
C GLU A 440 -9.31 -13.85 -21.49
N ILE A 441 -9.29 -13.08 -22.57
CA ILE A 441 -8.59 -11.79 -22.65
C ILE A 441 -9.52 -10.58 -22.53
N SER A 442 -10.79 -10.76 -22.16
CA SER A 442 -11.77 -9.66 -22.09
C SER A 442 -11.37 -8.53 -21.13
N TRP A 443 -10.54 -8.83 -20.13
CA TRP A 443 -9.96 -7.87 -19.18
C TRP A 443 -9.07 -6.82 -19.85
N ILE A 444 -8.58 -7.04 -21.08
CA ILE A 444 -7.77 -6.05 -21.79
C ILE A 444 -8.57 -4.80 -22.19
N ASN A 445 -9.90 -4.88 -22.19
CA ASN A 445 -10.78 -3.77 -22.55
C ASN A 445 -10.91 -2.72 -21.45
N ILE A 446 -10.38 -2.99 -20.25
CA ILE A 446 -10.34 -2.02 -19.16
C ILE A 446 -9.47 -0.83 -19.61
N SER A 447 -10.02 0.38 -19.53
CA SER A 447 -9.34 1.61 -19.93
C SER A 447 -8.95 2.46 -18.74
N LYS A 448 -7.81 3.18 -18.84
CA LYS A 448 -7.49 4.22 -17.86
C LYS A 448 -8.59 5.31 -17.74
N LYS A 449 -9.36 5.53 -18.81
CA LYS A 449 -10.51 6.46 -18.84
C LYS A 449 -11.67 6.01 -17.95
N ASP A 450 -11.72 4.73 -17.57
CA ASP A 450 -12.75 4.21 -16.67
C ASP A 450 -12.47 4.60 -15.21
N TYR A 451 -11.26 5.10 -14.91
CA TYR A 451 -10.80 5.40 -13.55
C TYR A 451 -10.40 6.86 -13.31
N PHE A 452 -9.96 7.57 -14.35
CA PHE A 452 -9.53 8.98 -14.36
C PHE A 452 -10.22 9.74 -15.49
#